data_AF-A0A5B0LQ67-F1
#
_entry.id   AF-A0A5B0LQ67-F1
#
_cell.length_a   1.000
_cell.length_b   1.000
_cell.length_c   1.000
_cell.angle_alpha   90.00
_cell.angle_beta   90.00
_cell.angle_gamma   90.00
#
_symmetry.space_group_name_H-M   'P 1'
#
loop_
_entity.id
_entity.type
_entity.pdbx_description
1 polymer ?
#
loop_
_entity_poly.entity_id
_entity_poly.type
_entity_poly.pdbx_seq_one_letter_code
_entity_poly.pdbx_strand_id
1 'polypeptide(L)'
;MGSRMFLLTIRPELSKIKPPYQQTSHPPTQSTESQKSGRSGRRYYRALDVGAGIGRVTADVLLYLFDRIDLVEPVAGFIETGKRNASNGKWAQLTQDATPINDPLELSSQSPPSSKAVRFWKKSIQAFEPSEAIVHLSSPSAPIIMISDSCSIVGPKDGWNDGCGYDVIWAQWTLGHLSDEELVDFLKKCKESLRPAGRCLQTSSSTSSDSDPPELDDDDDDSRNLQARADEKNHDEEVSVLAPPTFERDGGLIIIKENIFVSQSDPDGDNFLFDKEDSSLTRSHQSFLRIFKQAGLRLIKQEIQRGFDPDLYRVNFYALQ
;
A
#
# COMPACT_ATOMS: atom_id res chain seq x y z
N MET A 1 22.48 1.43 -1.87
CA MET A 1 21.71 0.24 -1.46
C MET A 1 20.69 -0.11 -2.56
N GLY A 2 20.30 -1.37 -2.73
CA GLY A 2 19.30 -1.78 -3.73
C GLY A 2 17.85 -1.58 -3.24
N SER A 3 16.89 -1.50 -4.16
CA SER A 3 15.47 -1.21 -3.84
C SER A 3 14.83 -2.19 -2.85
N ARG A 4 15.06 -3.50 -3.00
CA ARG A 4 14.57 -4.52 -2.06
C ARG A 4 15.16 -4.34 -0.65
N MET A 5 16.45 -4.04 -0.57
CA MET A 5 17.11 -3.82 0.71
C MET A 5 16.60 -2.55 1.39
N PHE A 6 16.28 -1.49 0.63
CA PHE A 6 15.64 -0.29 1.17
C PHE A 6 14.32 -0.62 1.87
N LEU A 7 13.43 -1.35 1.19
CA LEU A 7 12.20 -1.82 1.81
C LEU A 7 12.47 -2.65 3.05
N LEU A 8 13.36 -3.64 2.99
CA LEU A 8 13.63 -4.54 4.11
C LEU A 8 14.26 -3.85 5.33
N THR A 9 14.93 -2.70 5.16
CA THR A 9 15.41 -1.91 6.30
C THR A 9 14.29 -1.23 7.08
N ILE A 10 13.10 -1.08 6.48
CA ILE A 10 11.93 -0.44 7.09
C ILE A 10 10.86 -1.48 7.44
N ARG A 11 10.66 -2.47 6.56
CA ARG A 11 9.66 -3.54 6.62
C ARG A 11 10.33 -4.93 6.55
N PRO A 12 11.12 -5.32 7.56
CA PRO A 12 11.85 -6.60 7.55
C PRO A 12 10.93 -7.84 7.48
N GLU A 13 9.68 -7.72 7.93
CA GLU A 13 8.67 -8.78 7.89
C GLU A 13 8.20 -9.15 6.47
N LEU A 14 8.55 -8.36 5.44
CA LEU A 14 8.37 -8.74 4.04
C LEU A 14 9.39 -9.79 3.57
N SER A 15 10.44 -10.04 4.36
CA SER A 15 11.41 -11.09 4.05
C SER A 15 10.78 -12.48 4.16
N LYS A 16 10.89 -13.26 3.09
CA LYS A 16 10.47 -14.67 3.08
C LYS A 16 11.48 -15.62 3.74
N ILE A 17 12.69 -15.13 4.05
CA ILE A 17 13.73 -15.95 4.67
C ILE A 17 13.39 -16.07 6.15
N LYS A 18 13.03 -17.28 6.60
CA LYS A 18 12.84 -17.56 8.02
C LYS A 18 14.15 -17.32 8.77
N PRO A 19 14.13 -16.63 9.92
CA PRO A 19 15.32 -16.49 10.74
C PRO A 19 15.88 -17.87 11.12
N PRO A 20 17.21 -18.08 11.09
CA PRO A 20 17.82 -19.38 11.38
C PRO A 20 17.48 -19.96 12.75
N TYR A 21 17.11 -19.11 13.72
CA TYR A 21 16.73 -19.51 15.07
C TYR A 21 15.31 -20.09 15.18
N GLN A 22 14.47 -19.97 14.16
CA GLN A 22 13.12 -20.56 14.11
C GLN A 22 13.14 -21.96 13.46
N GLN A 23 14.08 -22.82 13.88
CA GLN A 23 14.08 -24.22 13.45
C GLN A 23 12.76 -24.89 13.88
N THR A 24 12.13 -25.58 12.94
CA THR A 24 10.89 -26.32 13.13
C THR A 24 11.07 -27.38 14.22
N SER A 25 10.52 -27.14 15.41
CA SER A 25 10.44 -28.15 16.46
C SER A 25 9.47 -29.25 16.04
N HIS A 26 10.00 -30.40 15.60
CA HIS A 26 9.45 -31.77 15.56
C HIS A 26 7.99 -32.03 15.08
N PRO A 27 7.69 -33.22 14.49
CA PRO A 27 6.34 -33.55 14.07
C PRO A 27 5.41 -33.71 15.30
N PRO A 28 4.15 -33.24 15.24
CA PRO A 28 3.28 -33.26 16.40
C PRO A 28 2.83 -34.69 16.71
N THR A 29 3.12 -35.15 17.92
CA THR A 29 2.36 -36.21 18.59
C THR A 29 0.89 -35.82 18.63
N GLN A 30 0.02 -36.75 18.22
CA GLN A 30 -1.43 -36.60 18.24
C GLN A 30 -1.93 -36.40 19.68
N SER A 31 -2.21 -35.16 20.06
CA SER A 31 -3.11 -34.86 21.18
C SER A 31 -4.40 -34.28 20.59
N THR A 32 -5.47 -35.06 20.71
CA THR A 32 -6.84 -34.68 20.38
C THR A 32 -7.32 -33.58 21.30
N GLU A 33 -7.25 -32.32 20.86
CA GLU A 33 -8.05 -31.24 21.39
C GLU A 33 -8.83 -30.56 20.26
N SER A 34 -10.14 -30.50 20.47
CA SER A 34 -11.17 -30.11 19.53
C SER A 34 -10.95 -28.70 18.96
N GLN A 35 -10.40 -28.63 17.74
CA GLN A 35 -10.33 -27.40 16.97
C GLN A 35 -11.73 -26.94 16.55
N LYS A 36 -12.21 -25.87 17.18
CA LYS A 36 -13.22 -24.99 16.57
C LYS A 36 -12.57 -24.35 15.34
N SER A 37 -13.03 -24.75 14.16
CA SER A 37 -12.55 -24.33 12.86
C SER A 37 -12.89 -22.87 12.54
N GLY A 38 -12.08 -21.93 13.01
CA GLY A 38 -11.96 -20.62 12.37
C GLY A 38 -10.87 -20.71 11.29
N ARG A 39 -11.24 -20.63 10.01
CA ARG A 39 -10.27 -20.52 8.90
C ARG A 39 -9.46 -19.22 9.07
N SER A 40 -8.35 -19.27 9.80
CA SER A 40 -7.38 -18.16 9.85
C SER A 40 -6.62 -18.14 8.52
N GLY A 41 -7.22 -17.52 7.50
CA GLY A 41 -6.59 -17.35 6.19
C GLY A 41 -5.26 -16.60 6.29
N ARG A 42 -4.28 -17.00 5.47
CA ARG A 42 -3.00 -16.32 5.33
C ARG A 42 -3.22 -14.87 4.87
N ARG A 43 -2.62 -13.91 5.58
CA ARG A 43 -2.58 -12.50 5.15
C ARG A 43 -1.72 -12.34 3.90
N TYR A 44 -2.23 -11.61 2.91
CA TYR A 44 -1.47 -11.22 1.71
C TYR A 44 -0.91 -9.81 1.84
N TYR A 45 0.35 -9.64 1.47
CA TYR A 45 0.96 -8.31 1.38
C TYR A 45 0.64 -7.67 0.05
N ARG A 46 0.20 -6.40 0.07
CA ARG A 46 -0.28 -5.68 -1.12
C ARG A 46 0.63 -4.52 -1.49
N ALA A 47 0.97 -4.39 -2.77
CA ALA A 47 1.69 -3.23 -3.28
C ALA A 47 1.00 -2.57 -4.47
N LEU A 48 1.27 -1.28 -4.67
CA LEU A 48 0.92 -0.51 -5.87
C LEU A 48 2.22 -0.06 -6.57
N ASP A 49 2.37 -0.36 -7.85
CA ASP A 49 3.45 0.13 -8.72
C ASP A 49 2.91 1.27 -9.61
N VAL A 50 3.32 2.50 -9.32
CA VAL A 50 2.83 3.73 -9.95
C VAL A 50 3.69 4.10 -11.15
N GLY A 51 3.06 4.35 -12.30
CA GLY A 51 3.79 4.71 -13.53
C GLY A 51 4.74 3.60 -13.96
N ALA A 52 4.25 2.37 -13.90
CA ALA A 52 5.11 1.19 -13.86
C ALA A 52 5.78 0.84 -15.20
N GLY A 53 5.36 1.48 -16.30
CA GLY A 53 5.77 1.12 -17.65
C GLY A 53 5.50 -0.36 -17.92
N ILE A 54 6.53 -1.09 -18.33
CA ILE A 54 6.45 -2.53 -18.62
C ILE A 54 6.53 -3.42 -17.36
N GLY A 55 6.57 -2.83 -16.16
CA GLY A 55 6.57 -3.56 -14.88
C GLY A 55 7.95 -4.03 -14.41
N ARG A 56 9.02 -3.26 -14.67
CA ARG A 56 10.38 -3.63 -14.20
C ARG A 56 10.48 -3.66 -12.67
N VAL A 57 9.92 -2.65 -11.99
CA VAL A 57 9.89 -2.60 -10.52
C VAL A 57 9.04 -3.74 -9.97
N THR A 58 7.84 -3.95 -10.55
CA THR A 58 7.00 -5.12 -10.27
C THR A 58 7.79 -6.44 -10.34
N ALA A 59 8.49 -6.70 -11.44
CA ALA A 59 9.23 -7.94 -11.66
C ALA A 59 10.43 -8.13 -10.72
N ASP A 60 11.29 -7.11 -10.60
CA ASP A 60 12.61 -7.26 -9.99
C ASP A 60 12.63 -6.89 -8.49
N VAL A 61 11.57 -6.25 -8.00
CA VAL A 61 11.47 -5.74 -6.63
C VAL A 61 10.21 -6.28 -5.95
N LEU A 62 9.03 -5.91 -6.46
CA LEU A 62 7.80 -6.08 -5.70
C LEU A 62 7.35 -7.54 -5.64
N LEU A 63 7.42 -8.30 -6.73
CA LEU A 63 7.00 -9.71 -6.75
C LEU A 63 7.83 -10.61 -5.83
N TYR A 64 9.03 -10.19 -5.43
CA TYR A 64 9.82 -10.90 -4.43
C TYR A 64 9.28 -10.72 -3.00
N LEU A 65 8.57 -9.62 -2.73
CA LEU A 65 8.20 -9.17 -1.39
C LEU A 65 6.68 -9.17 -1.14
N PHE A 66 5.86 -8.94 -2.16
CA PHE A 66 4.41 -8.75 -2.07
C PHE A 66 3.64 -9.82 -2.84
N ASP A 67 2.43 -10.14 -2.40
CA ASP A 67 1.60 -11.20 -2.96
C ASP A 67 0.58 -10.69 -3.98
N ARG A 68 0.07 -9.47 -3.79
CA ARG A 68 -0.85 -8.82 -4.73
C ARG A 68 -0.25 -7.49 -5.16
N ILE A 69 -0.11 -7.28 -6.46
CA ILE A 69 0.43 -6.04 -6.99
C ILE A 69 -0.61 -5.41 -7.92
N ASP A 70 -1.05 -4.21 -7.57
CA ASP A 70 -1.71 -3.31 -8.49
C ASP A 70 -0.62 -2.56 -9.27
N LEU A 71 -0.74 -2.51 -10.59
CA LEU A 71 0.20 -1.84 -11.50
C LEU A 71 -0.61 -0.83 -12.32
N VAL A 72 -0.24 0.45 -12.25
CA VAL A 72 -0.91 1.51 -13.03
C VAL A 72 0.03 2.13 -14.04
N GLU A 73 -0.43 2.23 -15.29
CA GLU A 73 0.34 2.78 -16.41
C GLU A 73 -0.61 3.28 -17.52
N PRO A 74 -0.48 4.53 -18.00
CA PRO A 74 -1.35 5.07 -19.06
C PRO A 74 -1.08 4.49 -20.46
N VAL A 75 0.15 4.12 -20.78
CA VAL A 75 0.55 3.72 -22.14
C VAL A 75 0.16 2.27 -22.40
N ALA A 76 -0.82 2.07 -23.30
CA ALA A 76 -1.35 0.76 -23.64
C ALA A 76 -0.26 -0.24 -24.08
N GLY A 77 0.72 0.20 -24.89
CA GLY A 77 1.81 -0.66 -25.34
C GLY A 77 2.70 -1.19 -24.20
N PHE A 78 2.88 -0.39 -23.14
CA PHE A 78 3.62 -0.80 -21.96
C PHE A 78 2.82 -1.79 -21.11
N ILE A 79 1.53 -1.53 -20.91
CA ILE A 79 0.59 -2.44 -20.26
C ILE A 79 0.60 -3.81 -20.95
N GLU A 80 0.44 -3.86 -22.28
CA GLU A 80 0.42 -5.12 -23.03
C GLU A 80 1.77 -5.85 -22.99
N THR A 81 2.88 -5.12 -23.00
CA THR A 81 4.22 -5.71 -22.81
C THR A 81 4.36 -6.29 -21.40
N GLY A 82 3.90 -5.59 -20.37
CA GLY A 82 3.88 -6.06 -18.99
C GLY A 82 3.06 -7.34 -18.84
N LYS A 83 1.83 -7.38 -19.39
CA LYS A 83 0.99 -8.58 -19.41
C LYS A 83 1.67 -9.75 -20.10
N ARG A 84 2.29 -9.52 -21.26
CA ARG A 84 3.03 -10.57 -21.98
C ARG A 84 4.20 -11.10 -21.15
N ASN A 85 4.95 -10.22 -20.48
CA ASN A 85 6.04 -10.63 -19.61
C ASN A 85 5.54 -11.46 -18.41
N ALA A 86 4.42 -11.04 -17.81
CA ALA A 86 3.78 -11.75 -16.71
C ALA A 86 3.29 -13.15 -17.12
N SER A 87 2.54 -13.25 -18.23
CA SER A 87 1.91 -14.49 -18.67
C SER A 87 2.87 -15.48 -19.30
N ASN A 88 3.97 -15.02 -19.92
CA ASN A 88 4.95 -15.90 -20.57
C ASN A 88 6.04 -16.40 -19.62
N GLY A 89 5.85 -16.28 -18.31
CA GLY A 89 6.77 -16.80 -17.30
C GLY A 89 8.09 -16.02 -17.15
N LYS A 90 8.23 -14.84 -17.77
CA LYS A 90 9.41 -13.99 -17.51
C LYS A 90 9.43 -13.47 -16.08
N TRP A 91 8.25 -13.28 -15.48
CA TRP A 91 8.12 -12.98 -14.06
C TRP A 91 7.99 -14.29 -13.28
N ALA A 92 9.14 -14.91 -13.02
CA ALA A 92 9.22 -16.26 -12.45
C ALA A 92 8.40 -16.44 -11.15
N GLN A 93 8.20 -15.37 -10.38
CA GLN A 93 7.44 -15.40 -9.12
C GLN A 93 5.94 -15.66 -9.33
N LEU A 94 5.42 -15.44 -10.55
CA LEU A 94 4.03 -15.77 -10.91
C LEU A 94 3.86 -17.23 -11.35
N THR A 95 4.94 -17.92 -11.68
CA THR A 95 4.91 -19.32 -12.12
C THR A 95 5.52 -20.29 -11.11
N GLN A 96 6.34 -19.79 -10.18
CA GLN A 96 7.03 -20.59 -9.18
C GLN A 96 6.38 -20.47 -7.80
N ASP A 97 5.61 -21.50 -7.43
CA ASP A 97 5.49 -22.00 -6.04
C ASP A 97 5.77 -23.54 -5.99
N ALA A 98 6.46 -24.08 -6.99
CA ALA A 98 7.03 -25.43 -6.93
C ALA A 98 8.36 -25.38 -6.17
N THR A 99 8.36 -25.76 -4.90
CA THR A 99 9.59 -26.25 -4.28
C THR A 99 10.16 -27.39 -5.13
N PRO A 100 11.49 -27.52 -5.30
CA PRO A 100 12.03 -28.74 -5.89
C PRO A 100 11.71 -29.89 -4.94
N ILE A 101 10.69 -30.69 -5.28
CA ILE A 101 10.46 -31.99 -4.67
C ILE A 101 11.66 -32.84 -5.08
N ASN A 102 12.59 -33.08 -4.16
CA ASN A 102 13.76 -33.95 -4.37
C ASN A 102 13.39 -35.45 -4.37
N ASP A 103 12.15 -35.80 -4.68
CA ASP A 103 11.69 -37.19 -4.74
C ASP A 103 11.30 -37.57 -6.18
N PRO A 104 12.09 -38.41 -6.87
CA PRO A 104 11.83 -38.84 -8.24
C PRO A 104 10.56 -39.68 -8.47
N LEU A 105 9.79 -40.02 -7.41
CA LEU A 105 8.68 -40.96 -7.49
C LEU A 105 7.28 -40.33 -7.55
N GLU A 106 7.10 -39.01 -7.40
CA GLU A 106 5.79 -38.36 -7.52
C GLU A 106 5.55 -37.73 -8.91
N LEU A 107 5.30 -38.58 -9.91
CA LEU A 107 4.92 -38.15 -11.26
C LEU A 107 3.38 -37.99 -11.37
N SER A 108 2.75 -37.17 -10.52
CA SER A 108 1.33 -36.78 -10.74
C SER A 108 0.81 -35.54 -9.99
N SER A 109 1.60 -34.86 -9.17
CA SER A 109 1.14 -33.69 -8.40
C SER A 109 1.63 -32.40 -9.06
N GLN A 110 0.79 -31.79 -9.91
CA GLN A 110 1.03 -30.40 -10.35
C GLN A 110 1.22 -29.53 -9.11
N SER A 111 2.37 -28.88 -8.99
CA SER A 111 2.61 -27.90 -7.92
C SER A 111 1.48 -26.87 -7.91
N PRO A 112 0.96 -26.47 -6.73
CA PRO A 112 -0.11 -25.49 -6.69
C PRO A 112 0.33 -24.20 -7.40
N PRO A 113 -0.58 -23.54 -8.14
CA PRO A 113 -0.26 -22.31 -8.84
C PRO A 113 0.23 -21.25 -7.85
N SER A 114 1.14 -20.37 -8.31
CA SER A 114 1.69 -19.30 -7.47
C SER A 114 0.56 -18.56 -6.78
N SER A 115 0.73 -18.35 -5.49
CA SER A 115 -0.19 -17.53 -4.71
C SER A 115 -0.16 -16.07 -5.14
N LYS A 116 0.78 -15.62 -5.99
CA LYS A 116 0.98 -14.22 -6.39
C LYS A 116 0.21 -13.81 -7.63
N ALA A 117 -0.17 -12.53 -7.68
CA ALA A 117 -0.89 -12.00 -8.83
C ALA A 117 -0.59 -10.50 -9.07
N VAL A 118 -0.75 -10.07 -10.33
CA VAL A 118 -0.64 -8.67 -10.76
C VAL A 118 -1.91 -8.23 -11.48
N ARG A 119 -2.46 -7.07 -11.10
CA ARG A 119 -3.59 -6.41 -11.74
C ARG A 119 -3.11 -5.15 -12.43
N PHE A 120 -3.34 -5.07 -13.73
CA PHE A 120 -2.92 -4.00 -14.61
C PHE A 120 -4.05 -3.01 -14.80
N TRP A 121 -3.80 -1.73 -14.52
CA TRP A 121 -4.72 -0.61 -14.69
C TRP A 121 -4.23 0.33 -15.78
N LYS A 122 -5.02 0.47 -16.86
CA LYS A 122 -4.72 1.44 -17.91
C LYS A 122 -5.34 2.80 -17.57
N LYS A 123 -4.68 3.55 -16.68
CA LYS A 123 -5.08 4.90 -16.25
C LYS A 123 -3.84 5.79 -16.13
N SER A 124 -3.99 7.09 -16.35
CA SER A 124 -2.95 8.06 -15.97
C SER A 124 -2.88 8.17 -14.45
N ILE A 125 -1.75 8.66 -13.93
CA ILE A 125 -1.56 8.83 -12.48
C ILE A 125 -2.57 9.83 -11.91
N GLN A 126 -2.86 10.90 -12.65
CA GLN A 126 -3.83 11.93 -12.28
C GLN A 126 -5.25 11.36 -12.11
N ALA A 127 -5.64 10.40 -12.96
CA ALA A 127 -6.98 9.82 -13.01
C ALA A 127 -7.10 8.51 -12.22
N PHE A 128 -6.00 7.99 -11.66
CA PHE A 128 -6.02 6.77 -10.89
C PHE A 128 -6.40 7.05 -9.44
N GLU A 129 -7.41 6.36 -8.96
CA GLU A 129 -7.87 6.41 -7.57
C GLU A 129 -7.46 5.11 -6.86
N PRO A 130 -6.42 5.11 -6.02
CA PRO A 130 -5.97 3.90 -5.31
C PRO A 130 -7.07 3.26 -4.42
N SER A 131 -7.98 4.07 -3.88
CA SER A 131 -9.13 3.64 -3.08
C SER A 131 -10.14 2.82 -3.89
N GLU A 132 -10.43 3.21 -5.13
CA GLU A 132 -11.28 2.42 -6.04
C GLU A 132 -10.68 1.03 -6.27
N ALA A 133 -9.36 0.96 -6.51
CA ALA A 133 -8.67 -0.29 -6.74
C ALA A 133 -8.75 -1.22 -5.52
N ILE A 134 -8.73 -0.69 -4.29
CA ILE A 134 -8.97 -1.46 -3.07
C ILE A 134 -10.40 -2.06 -3.14
N VAL A 135 -11.43 -1.24 -3.34
CA VAL A 135 -12.83 -1.71 -3.31
C VAL A 135 -13.15 -2.72 -4.42
N HIS A 136 -12.58 -2.57 -5.62
CA HIS A 136 -13.01 -3.20 -6.87
C HIS A 136 -13.13 -4.75 -6.89
N LEU A 137 -12.59 -5.48 -5.89
CA LEU A 137 -12.73 -6.95 -5.78
C LEU A 137 -12.85 -7.44 -4.32
N SER A 138 -13.41 -6.62 -3.42
CA SER A 138 -13.47 -6.95 -1.98
C SER A 138 -14.55 -7.98 -1.61
N SER A 139 -15.39 -8.42 -2.56
CA SER A 139 -16.43 -9.44 -2.30
C SER A 139 -16.09 -10.76 -2.99
N PRO A 140 -16.04 -11.89 -2.26
CA PRO A 140 -15.88 -13.23 -2.84
C PRO A 140 -17.08 -13.66 -3.71
N SER A 141 -18.18 -12.90 -3.67
CA SER A 141 -19.40 -13.12 -4.46
C SER A 141 -19.59 -12.07 -5.57
N ALA A 142 -18.68 -11.10 -5.72
CA ALA A 142 -18.77 -10.14 -6.81
C ALA A 142 -18.62 -10.88 -8.14
N PRO A 143 -19.58 -10.75 -9.08
CA PRO A 143 -19.47 -11.41 -10.37
C PRO A 143 -18.20 -10.93 -11.06
N ILE A 144 -17.43 -11.86 -11.62
CA ILE A 144 -16.21 -11.64 -12.44
C ILE A 144 -16.45 -10.59 -13.55
N ILE A 145 -17.73 -10.33 -13.88
CA ILE A 145 -18.26 -9.40 -14.88
C ILE A 145 -18.03 -7.91 -14.51
N MET A 146 -17.70 -7.56 -13.26
CA MET A 146 -17.43 -6.17 -12.85
C MET A 146 -16.00 -5.69 -13.11
N ILE A 147 -15.14 -6.52 -13.73
CA ILE A 147 -13.85 -6.05 -14.25
C ILE A 147 -14.17 -5.08 -15.39
N SER A 148 -14.19 -3.78 -15.08
CA SER A 148 -14.20 -2.72 -16.09
C SER A 148 -13.12 -3.02 -17.13
N ASP A 149 -13.37 -2.76 -18.42
CA ASP A 149 -12.38 -2.84 -19.52
C ASP A 149 -11.05 -2.09 -19.22
N SER A 150 -11.02 -1.28 -18.15
CA SER A 150 -9.85 -0.57 -17.67
C SER A 150 -8.81 -1.42 -16.92
N CYS A 151 -9.13 -2.64 -16.46
CA CYS A 151 -8.15 -3.48 -15.76
C CYS A 151 -8.16 -4.98 -16.13
N SER A 152 -7.05 -5.67 -15.86
CA SER A 152 -6.91 -7.11 -16.13
C SER A 152 -5.93 -7.76 -15.15
N ILE A 153 -6.09 -9.06 -14.88
CA ILE A 153 -5.31 -9.78 -13.86
C ILE A 153 -4.53 -10.93 -14.49
N VAL A 154 -3.27 -11.08 -14.08
CA VAL A 154 -2.44 -12.27 -14.30
C VAL A 154 -2.14 -12.92 -12.95
N GLY A 155 -2.55 -14.18 -12.76
CA GLY A 155 -2.50 -14.91 -11.49
C GLY A 155 -3.90 -15.14 -10.87
N PRO A 156 -3.98 -15.61 -9.61
CA PRO A 156 -5.25 -15.79 -8.90
C PRO A 156 -6.09 -14.51 -8.83
N LYS A 157 -7.42 -14.65 -9.01
CA LYS A 157 -8.38 -13.53 -8.98
C LYS A 157 -9.09 -13.40 -7.63
N ASP A 158 -9.09 -14.46 -6.83
CA ASP A 158 -9.69 -14.53 -5.52
C ASP A 158 -8.78 -13.94 -4.44
N GLY A 159 -9.40 -13.48 -3.34
CA GLY A 159 -8.68 -12.93 -2.20
C GLY A 159 -7.79 -11.74 -2.53
N TRP A 160 -8.19 -10.92 -3.52
CA TRP A 160 -7.38 -9.78 -3.98
C TRP A 160 -7.21 -8.71 -2.90
N ASN A 161 -8.29 -8.42 -2.17
CA ASN A 161 -8.32 -7.41 -1.13
C ASN A 161 -8.92 -7.97 0.17
N ASP A 162 -8.29 -7.67 1.30
CA ASP A 162 -8.80 -7.92 2.65
C ASP A 162 -9.56 -6.71 3.24
N GLY A 163 -9.70 -5.64 2.47
CA GLY A 163 -10.33 -4.38 2.87
C GLY A 163 -9.35 -3.33 3.40
N CYS A 164 -8.07 -3.69 3.54
CA CYS A 164 -7.16 -2.99 4.45
C CYS A 164 -6.05 -2.22 3.73
N GLY A 165 -6.23 -1.84 2.47
CA GLY A 165 -5.28 -1.00 1.72
C GLY A 165 -3.93 -1.63 1.38
N TYR A 166 -3.00 -0.77 0.94
CA TYR A 166 -1.66 -1.14 0.47
C TYR A 166 -0.63 -1.13 1.61
N ASP A 167 0.21 -2.16 1.66
CA ASP A 167 1.40 -2.17 2.51
C ASP A 167 2.48 -1.22 1.98
N VAL A 168 2.63 -1.17 0.66
CA VAL A 168 3.56 -0.27 -0.01
C VAL A 168 2.94 0.30 -1.28
N ILE A 169 3.03 1.61 -1.45
CA ILE A 169 2.82 2.28 -2.73
C ILE A 169 4.20 2.70 -3.22
N TRP A 170 4.60 2.27 -4.41
CA TRP A 170 5.91 2.54 -4.99
C TRP A 170 5.76 3.45 -6.22
N ALA A 171 6.47 4.56 -6.22
CA ALA A 171 6.58 5.46 -7.37
C ALA A 171 8.06 5.67 -7.71
N GLN A 172 8.44 5.38 -8.95
CA GLN A 172 9.83 5.54 -9.40
C GLN A 172 9.88 6.13 -10.80
N TRP A 173 10.57 7.26 -10.93
CA TRP A 173 10.80 7.97 -12.19
C TRP A 173 9.51 8.19 -13.00
N THR A 174 8.53 8.79 -12.35
CA THR A 174 7.22 9.03 -12.95
C THR A 174 6.55 10.30 -12.41
N LEU A 175 6.93 10.76 -11.21
CA LEU A 175 6.28 11.89 -10.55
C LEU A 175 6.67 13.23 -11.21
N GLY A 176 7.69 13.24 -12.07
CA GLY A 176 8.02 14.39 -12.91
C GLY A 176 6.93 14.77 -13.90
N HIS A 177 6.01 13.86 -14.24
CA HIS A 177 4.89 14.12 -15.15
C HIS A 177 3.63 14.69 -14.46
N LEU A 178 3.73 15.05 -13.18
CA LEU A 178 2.68 15.72 -12.44
C LEU A 178 3.10 17.16 -12.15
N SER A 179 2.17 18.11 -12.16
CA SER A 179 2.40 19.41 -11.52
C SER A 179 2.58 19.25 -10.01
N ASP A 180 3.00 20.31 -9.30
CA ASP A 180 3.11 20.26 -7.83
C ASP A 180 1.73 20.03 -7.18
N GLU A 181 0.69 20.67 -7.68
CA GLU A 181 -0.69 20.52 -7.19
C GLU A 181 -1.20 19.09 -7.43
N GLU A 182 -1.02 18.57 -8.65
CA GLU A 182 -1.41 17.20 -8.98
C GLU A 182 -0.64 16.16 -8.16
N LEU A 183 0.65 16.40 -7.88
CA LEU A 183 1.44 15.51 -7.06
C LEU A 183 0.99 15.54 -5.59
N VAL A 184 0.67 16.71 -5.03
CA VAL A 184 0.11 16.82 -3.68
C VAL A 184 -1.21 16.05 -3.59
N ASP A 185 -2.11 16.22 -4.55
CA ASP A 185 -3.40 15.54 -4.56
C ASP A 185 -3.26 14.03 -4.74
N PHE A 186 -2.38 13.58 -5.64
CA PHE A 186 -2.08 12.17 -5.81
C PHE A 186 -1.51 11.54 -4.53
N LEU A 187 -0.61 12.22 -3.83
CA LEU A 187 -0.03 11.73 -2.58
C LEU A 187 -1.04 11.65 -1.44
N LYS A 188 -2.01 12.58 -1.37
CA LYS A 188 -3.14 12.49 -0.41
C LYS A 188 -4.00 11.26 -0.68
N LYS A 189 -4.37 11.01 -1.95
CA LYS A 189 -5.11 9.80 -2.35
C LYS A 189 -4.34 8.53 -2.02
N CYS A 190 -3.01 8.53 -2.23
CA CYS A 190 -2.15 7.43 -1.83
C CYS A 190 -2.19 7.21 -0.31
N LYS A 191 -2.04 8.27 0.49
CA LYS A 191 -2.08 8.21 1.95
C LYS A 191 -3.37 7.57 2.47
N GLU A 192 -4.52 7.98 1.95
CA GLU A 192 -5.83 7.43 2.34
C GLU A 192 -6.00 5.95 1.98
N SER A 193 -5.24 5.46 0.99
CA SER A 193 -5.26 4.07 0.54
C SER A 193 -4.21 3.18 1.22
N LEU A 194 -3.37 3.75 2.08
CA LEU A 194 -2.41 2.99 2.87
C LEU A 194 -3.13 2.11 3.88
N ARG A 195 -2.53 0.96 4.15
CA ARG A 195 -2.97 0.11 5.24
C ARG A 195 -2.86 0.85 6.59
N PRO A 196 -3.94 0.93 7.39
CA PRO A 196 -3.85 1.48 8.73
C PRO A 196 -2.92 0.64 9.61
N ALA A 197 -2.24 1.25 10.56
CA ALA A 197 -1.50 0.50 11.56
C ALA A 197 -2.44 -0.22 12.53
N GLY A 198 -2.25 -1.53 12.67
CA GLY A 198 -3.07 -2.39 13.52
C GLY A 198 -3.75 -3.53 12.75
N ARG A 199 -4.41 -4.42 13.49
CA ARG A 199 -5.22 -5.49 12.88
C ARG A 199 -6.42 -4.83 12.20
N CYS A 200 -6.56 -5.04 10.91
CA CYS A 200 -7.74 -4.63 10.16
C CYS A 200 -8.99 -5.20 10.81
N LEU A 201 -9.76 -4.34 11.47
CA LEU A 201 -11.07 -4.72 11.99
C LEU A 201 -11.96 -4.89 10.77
N GLN A 202 -12.39 -6.12 10.51
CA GLN A 202 -13.43 -6.37 9.52
C GLN A 202 -14.65 -5.54 9.93
N THR A 203 -14.99 -4.51 9.17
CA THR A 203 -16.20 -3.72 9.39
C THR A 203 -17.39 -4.58 9.00
N SER A 204 -17.92 -5.39 9.93
CA SER A 204 -19.27 -5.94 9.78
C SER A 204 -20.26 -4.81 10.09
N SER A 205 -20.61 -4.00 9.08
CA SER A 205 -21.80 -3.16 9.16
C SER A 205 -23.03 -4.07 9.05
N SER A 206 -23.41 -4.72 10.14
CA SER A 206 -24.74 -5.26 10.34
C SER A 206 -25.52 -4.22 11.13
N THR A 207 -26.18 -3.30 10.44
CA THR A 207 -27.27 -2.53 11.04
C THR A 207 -28.43 -3.49 11.25
N SER A 208 -28.49 -4.14 12.41
CA SER A 208 -29.73 -4.74 12.91
C SER A 208 -30.62 -3.61 13.39
N SER A 209 -31.55 -3.18 12.54
CA SER A 209 -32.70 -2.40 12.96
C SER A 209 -33.71 -3.35 13.62
N ASP A 210 -33.52 -3.63 14.91
CA ASP A 210 -34.63 -4.08 15.76
C ASP A 210 -35.15 -2.84 16.50
N SER A 211 -36.20 -2.27 15.93
CA SER A 211 -37.00 -1.22 16.57
C SER A 211 -38.19 -1.90 17.25
N ASP A 212 -38.05 -2.25 18.52
CA ASP A 212 -39.22 -2.47 19.38
C ASP A 212 -39.67 -1.10 19.94
N PRO A 213 -40.95 -0.70 19.77
CA PRO A 213 -41.47 0.52 20.36
C PRO A 213 -41.80 0.30 21.86
N PRO A 214 -41.50 1.26 22.75
CA PRO A 214 -41.99 1.19 24.12
C PRO A 214 -43.45 1.67 24.19
N GLU A 215 -44.26 0.89 24.90
CA GLU A 215 -45.61 1.24 25.34
C GLU A 215 -45.57 2.50 26.24
N LEU A 216 -46.54 3.39 26.03
CA LEU A 216 -46.88 4.50 26.91
C LEU A 216 -47.98 4.03 27.87
N ASP A 217 -47.92 4.52 29.11
CA ASP A 217 -49.01 4.97 29.99
C ASP A 217 -48.38 5.19 31.38
N ASP A 218 -48.13 6.45 31.77
CA ASP A 218 -48.98 7.34 32.58
C ASP A 218 -48.90 7.04 34.09
N ASP A 219 -48.35 7.99 34.85
CA ASP A 219 -49.00 8.65 36.00
C ASP A 219 -47.99 9.37 36.94
N ASP A 220 -48.25 10.68 37.11
CA ASP A 220 -48.27 11.47 38.35
C ASP A 220 -47.02 11.63 39.26
N ASP A 221 -46.53 12.87 39.37
CA ASP A 221 -46.86 13.80 40.48
C ASP A 221 -45.71 14.74 40.95
N ASP A 222 -46.12 15.99 41.12
CA ASP A 222 -45.72 17.07 42.03
C ASP A 222 -44.28 17.60 42.19
N SER A 223 -44.13 18.85 41.70
CA SER A 223 -43.95 20.06 42.51
C SER A 223 -42.62 20.38 43.23
N ARG A 224 -42.16 21.60 42.90
CA ARG A 224 -41.56 22.67 43.74
C ARG A 224 -40.02 22.85 43.80
N ASN A 225 -39.61 23.88 43.06
CA ASN A 225 -39.18 25.19 43.58
C ASN A 225 -37.69 25.45 43.94
N LEU A 226 -37.26 26.63 43.48
CA LEU A 226 -36.23 27.56 44.00
C LEU A 226 -34.74 27.38 43.66
N GLN A 227 -34.32 28.30 42.78
CA GLN A 227 -33.35 29.38 43.08
C GLN A 227 -31.87 29.16 42.73
N ALA A 228 -31.46 29.93 41.72
CA ALA A 228 -30.21 30.69 41.55
C ALA A 228 -28.86 30.05 41.93
N ARG A 229 -27.94 30.05 40.96
CA ARG A 229 -26.77 30.95 40.96
C ARG A 229 -25.98 30.77 39.67
N ALA A 230 -25.81 31.88 38.96
CA ALA A 230 -24.75 32.03 37.97
C ALA A 230 -23.43 32.16 38.75
N ASP A 231 -22.48 31.29 38.46
CA ASP A 231 -21.08 31.49 38.83
C ASP A 231 -20.21 31.00 37.65
N GLU A 232 -19.53 31.97 37.06
CA GLU A 232 -18.48 31.83 36.07
C GLU A 232 -17.37 30.91 36.60
N LYS A 233 -17.02 29.87 35.82
CA LYS A 233 -15.74 29.19 35.96
C LYS A 233 -15.07 29.06 34.61
N ASN A 234 -14.00 29.84 34.48
CA ASN A 234 -12.93 29.71 33.49
C ASN A 234 -12.59 28.23 33.27
N HIS A 235 -12.78 27.74 32.05
CA HIS A 235 -12.08 26.56 31.57
C HIS A 235 -10.76 27.04 30.98
N ASP A 236 -9.68 26.83 31.73
CA ASP A 236 -8.35 26.82 31.17
C ASP A 236 -8.34 25.74 30.07
N GLU A 237 -8.15 26.16 28.81
CA GLU A 237 -7.90 25.25 27.70
C GLU A 237 -6.58 24.52 27.98
N GLU A 238 -6.69 23.31 28.52
CA GLU A 238 -5.62 22.35 28.57
C GLU A 238 -5.31 21.96 27.11
N VAL A 239 -4.39 22.69 26.48
CA VAL A 239 -3.81 22.32 25.19
C VAL A 239 -3.15 20.96 25.42
N SER A 240 -3.85 19.89 25.03
CA SER A 240 -3.29 18.56 25.05
C SER A 240 -2.04 18.61 24.18
N VAL A 241 -0.88 18.48 24.82
CA VAL A 241 0.39 18.30 24.13
C VAL A 241 0.26 16.98 23.38
N LEU A 242 -0.16 17.07 22.11
CA LEU A 242 -0.27 15.92 21.21
C LEU A 242 1.09 15.21 21.23
N ALA A 243 1.08 13.97 21.73
CA ALA A 243 2.26 13.13 21.73
C ALA A 243 2.90 13.15 20.32
N PRO A 244 4.24 13.21 20.21
CA PRO A 244 4.88 13.25 18.90
C PRO A 244 4.40 12.05 18.07
N PRO A 245 3.95 12.25 16.81
CA PRO A 245 3.41 11.16 16.01
C PRO A 245 4.49 10.10 15.79
N THR A 246 4.30 8.94 16.41
CA THR A 246 5.21 7.80 16.32
C THR A 246 5.16 7.22 14.91
N PHE A 247 6.30 6.76 14.38
CA PHE A 247 6.30 5.89 13.19
C PHE A 247 5.41 4.68 13.47
N GLU A 248 4.37 4.50 12.66
CA GLU A 248 3.46 3.38 12.82
C GLU A 248 4.02 2.19 12.04
N ARG A 249 4.80 1.37 12.73
CA ARG A 249 5.57 0.26 12.15
C ARG A 249 4.73 -0.71 11.32
N ASP A 250 3.47 -0.89 11.71
CA ASP A 250 2.55 -1.85 11.09
C ASP A 250 1.66 -1.21 9.99
N GLY A 251 1.80 0.11 9.75
CA GLY A 251 1.08 0.84 8.72
C GLY A 251 1.71 0.71 7.33
N GLY A 252 0.94 1.11 6.31
CA GLY A 252 1.41 1.22 4.94
C GLY A 252 2.44 2.34 4.75
N LEU A 253 3.21 2.27 3.66
CA LEU A 253 4.21 3.28 3.29
C LEU A 253 4.08 3.70 1.83
N ILE A 254 4.39 4.96 1.55
CA ILE A 254 4.68 5.43 0.20
C ILE A 254 6.19 5.48 0.03
N ILE A 255 6.70 4.82 -1.00
CA ILE A 255 8.12 4.83 -1.37
C ILE A 255 8.27 5.58 -2.69
N ILE A 256 9.07 6.62 -2.67
CA ILE A 256 9.40 7.43 -3.85
C ILE A 256 10.87 7.22 -4.16
N LYS A 257 11.19 6.90 -5.42
CA LYS A 257 12.57 6.87 -5.92
C LYS A 257 12.70 7.76 -7.14
N GLU A 258 13.26 8.95 -6.97
CA GLU A 258 13.25 10.00 -7.98
C GLU A 258 14.59 10.67 -8.19
N ASN A 259 14.75 11.26 -9.37
CA ASN A 259 15.86 12.15 -9.70
C ASN A 259 15.73 13.45 -8.89
N ILE A 260 16.87 13.99 -8.46
CA ILE A 260 16.97 15.21 -7.65
C ILE A 260 17.77 16.24 -8.40
N PHE A 261 17.12 17.37 -8.68
CA PHE A 261 17.77 18.53 -9.26
C PHE A 261 18.55 19.29 -8.18
N VAL A 262 19.75 19.74 -8.54
CA VAL A 262 20.60 20.60 -7.70
C VAL A 262 20.98 21.80 -8.54
N SER A 263 20.46 22.98 -8.18
CA SER A 263 20.80 24.23 -8.86
C SER A 263 22.23 24.64 -8.52
N GLN A 264 22.95 25.20 -9.49
CA GLN A 264 24.30 25.73 -9.26
C GLN A 264 24.27 27.04 -8.45
N SER A 265 23.24 27.87 -8.64
CA SER A 265 23.13 29.15 -7.94
C SER A 265 22.47 29.05 -6.57
N ASP A 266 21.69 27.99 -6.34
CA ASP A 266 20.94 27.77 -5.09
C ASP A 266 20.76 26.26 -4.81
N PRO A 267 21.82 25.57 -4.33
CA PRO A 267 21.83 24.12 -4.18
C PRO A 267 20.81 23.56 -3.18
N ASP A 268 20.42 24.37 -2.20
CA ASP A 268 19.50 24.00 -1.11
C ASP A 268 18.09 24.58 -1.31
N GLY A 269 17.86 25.31 -2.39
CA GLY A 269 16.60 25.97 -2.67
C GLY A 269 15.49 25.06 -3.20
N ASP A 270 14.27 25.57 -3.10
CA ASP A 270 13.06 24.96 -3.66
C ASP A 270 12.97 25.26 -5.16
N ASN A 271 13.71 24.47 -5.94
CA ASN A 271 13.89 24.66 -7.37
C ASN A 271 13.47 23.42 -8.17
N PHE A 272 13.27 23.59 -9.47
CA PHE A 272 13.05 22.49 -10.41
C PHE A 272 13.69 22.80 -11.76
N LEU A 273 13.90 21.75 -12.55
CA LEU A 273 14.27 21.84 -13.96
C LEU A 273 13.16 21.22 -14.81
N PHE A 274 12.67 21.96 -15.81
CA PHE A 274 11.72 21.45 -16.78
C PHE A 274 12.47 20.91 -18.01
N ASP A 275 12.22 19.64 -18.31
CA ASP A 275 12.69 19.01 -19.54
C ASP A 275 11.61 19.11 -20.62
N LYS A 276 11.97 19.68 -21.77
CA LYS A 276 11.04 19.91 -22.89
C LYS A 276 10.89 18.68 -23.78
N GLU A 277 11.83 17.74 -23.75
CA GLU A 277 11.82 16.56 -24.62
C GLU A 277 10.77 15.56 -24.14
N ASP A 278 10.70 15.31 -22.84
CA ASP A 278 9.74 14.39 -22.23
C ASP A 278 8.62 15.10 -21.43
N SER A 279 8.64 16.43 -21.40
CA SER A 279 7.66 17.26 -20.68
C SER A 279 7.54 16.89 -19.21
N SER A 280 8.68 16.74 -18.53
CA SER A 280 8.77 16.36 -17.13
C SER A 280 9.49 17.42 -16.26
N LEU A 281 9.23 17.37 -14.96
CA LEU A 281 9.89 18.16 -13.94
C LEU A 281 10.88 17.31 -13.14
N THR A 282 12.16 17.69 -13.12
CA THR A 282 13.11 17.19 -12.13
C THR A 282 13.17 18.17 -10.96
N ARG A 283 12.65 17.74 -9.81
CA ARG A 283 12.50 18.60 -8.62
C ARG A 283 13.72 18.54 -7.71
N SER A 284 13.96 19.63 -6.98
CA SER A 284 14.93 19.67 -5.90
C SER A 284 14.48 18.82 -4.71
N HIS A 285 15.43 18.51 -3.81
CA HIS A 285 15.11 17.87 -2.54
C HIS A 285 14.12 18.72 -1.72
N GLN A 286 14.33 20.04 -1.68
CA GLN A 286 13.49 20.96 -0.91
C GLN A 286 12.06 21.03 -1.45
N SER A 287 11.86 21.00 -2.78
CA SER A 287 10.53 20.92 -3.40
C SER A 287 9.79 19.65 -2.98
N PHE A 288 10.46 18.49 -2.98
CA PHE A 288 9.85 17.24 -2.50
C PHE A 288 9.44 17.34 -1.02
N LEU A 289 10.28 17.90 -0.15
CA LEU A 289 9.94 18.08 1.27
C LEU A 289 8.72 18.99 1.46
N ARG A 290 8.61 20.09 0.70
CA ARG A 290 7.42 20.96 0.69
C ARG A 290 6.18 20.18 0.27
N ILE A 291 6.27 19.43 -0.83
CA ILE A 291 5.16 18.65 -1.38
C ILE A 291 4.69 17.57 -0.39
N PHE A 292 5.62 16.86 0.25
CA PHE A 292 5.26 15.85 1.27
C PHE A 292 4.52 16.51 2.44
N LYS A 293 5.01 17.66 2.92
CA LYS A 293 4.34 18.43 3.97
C LYS A 293 2.93 18.87 3.55
N GLN A 294 2.76 19.36 2.33
CA GLN A 294 1.45 19.78 1.79
C GLN A 294 0.47 18.60 1.61
N ALA A 295 0.98 17.41 1.32
CA ALA A 295 0.21 16.17 1.28
C ALA A 295 -0.08 15.59 2.69
N GLY A 296 0.42 16.23 3.75
CA GLY A 296 0.28 15.75 5.13
C GLY A 296 1.05 14.46 5.39
N LEU A 297 2.12 14.19 4.62
CA LEU A 297 2.99 13.03 4.76
C LEU A 297 4.25 13.41 5.54
N ARG A 298 4.72 12.48 6.37
CA ARG A 298 5.96 12.59 7.11
C ARG A 298 7.06 11.76 6.46
N LEU A 299 8.27 12.32 6.41
CA LEU A 299 9.44 11.59 5.99
C LEU A 299 9.91 10.63 7.10
N ILE A 300 9.83 9.33 6.83
CA ILE A 300 10.27 8.26 7.73
C ILE A 300 11.74 7.95 7.51
N LYS A 301 12.14 7.82 6.25
CA LYS A 301 13.52 7.50 5.86
C LYS A 301 13.85 8.10 4.52
N GLN A 302 15.07 8.59 4.38
CA GLN A 302 15.65 9.02 3.11
C GLN A 302 16.99 8.33 2.89
N GLU A 303 17.29 7.99 1.65
CA GLU A 303 18.59 7.46 1.28
C GLU A 303 18.99 7.83 -0.16
N ILE A 304 20.27 8.11 -0.38
CA ILE A 304 20.79 8.37 -1.73
C ILE A 304 21.12 7.03 -2.40
N GLN A 305 20.66 6.85 -3.64
CA GLN A 305 21.11 5.77 -4.50
C GLN A 305 22.58 5.99 -4.87
N ARG A 306 23.44 5.08 -4.41
CA ARG A 306 24.87 5.07 -4.72
C ARG A 306 25.17 4.24 -5.96
N GLY A 307 26.36 4.45 -6.53
CA GLY A 307 26.89 3.66 -7.66
C GLY A 307 26.40 4.10 -9.03
N PHE A 308 25.80 5.30 -9.12
CA PHE A 308 25.51 5.95 -10.40
C PHE A 308 26.70 6.80 -10.82
N ASP A 309 26.83 7.01 -12.13
CA ASP A 309 27.81 7.92 -12.70
C ASP A 309 27.59 9.35 -12.14
N PRO A 310 28.65 10.08 -11.74
CA PRO A 310 28.54 11.45 -11.26
C PRO A 310 27.87 12.43 -12.24
N ASP A 311 27.88 12.15 -13.54
CA ASP A 311 27.27 13.00 -14.57
C ASP A 311 25.73 12.83 -14.65
N LEU A 312 25.17 11.83 -13.97
CA LEU A 312 23.73 11.62 -13.87
C LEU A 312 23.15 12.38 -12.68
N TYR A 313 21.84 12.66 -12.74
CA TYR A 313 21.12 13.17 -11.58
C TYR A 313 21.32 12.27 -10.36
N ARG A 314 21.50 12.91 -9.20
CA ARG A 314 21.38 12.22 -7.92
C ARG A 314 19.98 11.61 -7.85
N VAL A 315 19.90 10.36 -7.36
CA VAL A 315 18.61 9.69 -7.14
C VAL A 315 18.41 9.46 -5.65
N ASN A 316 17.28 9.90 -5.11
CA ASN A 316 16.91 9.68 -3.71
C ASN A 316 15.78 8.68 -3.59
N PHE A 317 15.84 7.88 -2.54
CA PHE A 317 14.71 7.16 -1.97
C PHE A 317 14.11 8.00 -0.84
N TYR A 318 12.79 8.04 -0.78
CA TYR A 318 12.01 8.55 0.34
C TYR A 318 11.00 7.49 0.75
N ALA A 319 10.85 7.27 2.06
CA ALA A 319 9.77 6.50 2.64
C ALA A 319 8.90 7.44 3.47
N LEU A 320 7.60 7.43 3.19
CA LEU A 320 6.63 8.38 3.72
C LEU A 320 5.45 7.66 4.39
N GLN A 321 4.88 8.30 5.41
CA GLN A 321 3.66 7.89 6.13
C GLN A 321 2.87 9.11 6.60
#